data_AF-A0A7Z9Y9T1-F1
#
_entry.id   AF-A0A7Z9Y9T1-F1
#
_cell.length_a   1.000
_cell.length_b   1.000
_cell.length_c   1.000
_cell.angle_alpha   90.00
_cell.angle_beta   90.00
_cell.angle_gamma   90.00
#
_symmetry.space_group_name_H-M   'P 1'
#
loop_
_entity.id
_entity.type
_entity.pdbx_description
1 polymer ?
#
loop_
_entity_poly.entity_id
_entity_poly.type
_entity_poly.pdbx_seq_one_letter_code
_entity_poly.pdbx_strand_id
1 'polypeptide(L)'
;MCLHLRVICLLLTLIVGCYTARTTQGIKADISRPTRVRRYGTEFQIRRTRYFEIYFSPKQEEIAAKVADEVDGIYERLSRWMKCQLITPYKIFLLPDKRSIYRATGEMRDIGGAVTSKKGTLFIAARYYNSRVITHELVHIFLRRKFHGKHIPIWFNEGMAEYLSHPNPTSDYVIGFLRDKLRGKRLYSWRELERNIMLRDPETTYLEAMGSVIFLSRRFGEEKLKQLLELYGRRDYDRPFSAALSDVYHMSYSDLEKACMDFLRGKGYENRDR
;
A
#
# COMPACT_ATOMS: atom_id res chain seq x y z
N MET A 1 9.57 -69.69 -39.36
CA MET A 1 8.71 -68.74 -40.08
C MET A 1 9.22 -67.33 -39.84
N CYS A 2 9.75 -66.70 -40.89
CA CYS A 2 10.21 -65.32 -40.94
C CYS A 2 9.10 -64.32 -40.55
N LEU A 3 9.47 -63.19 -39.94
CA LEU A 3 9.31 -61.88 -40.59
C LEU A 3 10.21 -60.80 -39.94
N HIS A 4 10.88 -60.07 -40.84
CA HIS A 4 11.71 -58.86 -40.80
C HIS A 4 11.59 -57.87 -39.62
N LEU A 5 12.71 -57.43 -39.01
CA LEU A 5 13.75 -56.46 -39.45
C LEU A 5 13.43 -55.02 -38.98
N ARG A 6 14.24 -54.46 -38.08
CA ARG A 6 14.89 -53.14 -38.24
C ARG A 6 15.88 -52.85 -37.10
N VAL A 7 17.13 -52.75 -37.52
CA VAL A 7 18.33 -52.23 -36.85
C VAL A 7 18.12 -50.76 -36.48
N ILE A 8 18.65 -50.33 -35.33
CA ILE A 8 19.48 -49.12 -35.19
C ILE A 8 20.39 -49.29 -33.96
N CYS A 9 21.69 -49.17 -34.25
CA CYS A 9 22.85 -49.20 -33.38
C CYS A 9 23.04 -47.92 -32.55
N LEU A 10 24.03 -48.00 -31.64
CA LEU A 10 24.86 -46.94 -31.05
C LEU A 10 24.30 -46.25 -29.79
N LEU A 11 25.09 -45.97 -28.75
CA LEU A 11 26.36 -46.50 -28.24
C LEU A 11 26.48 -45.85 -26.85
N LEU A 12 26.80 -46.64 -25.82
CA LEU A 12 27.13 -46.16 -24.49
C LEU A 12 28.52 -45.50 -24.51
N THR A 13 28.63 -44.25 -24.09
CA THR A 13 29.90 -43.68 -23.61
C THR A 13 29.67 -42.90 -22.32
N LEU A 14 30.21 -43.46 -21.24
CA LEU A 14 30.57 -42.76 -20.01
C LEU A 14 31.50 -41.59 -20.32
N ILE A 15 31.18 -40.39 -19.84
CA ILE A 15 32.16 -39.31 -19.68
C ILE A 15 32.05 -38.76 -18.26
N VAL A 16 33.09 -39.07 -17.49
CA VAL A 16 33.48 -38.40 -16.25
C VAL A 16 33.74 -36.93 -16.57
N GLY A 17 32.91 -36.04 -16.02
CA GLY A 17 33.00 -34.60 -16.22
C GLY A 17 33.52 -33.89 -14.97
N CYS A 18 34.72 -33.33 -15.09
CA CYS A 18 35.44 -32.51 -14.11
C CYS A 18 34.57 -31.44 -13.42
N TYR A 19 34.70 -31.38 -12.09
CA TYR A 19 34.39 -30.20 -11.30
C TYR A 19 35.24 -29.01 -11.80
N THR A 20 34.57 -28.00 -12.37
CA THR A 20 35.15 -26.67 -12.52
C THR A 20 34.36 -25.72 -11.62
N ALA A 21 35.06 -25.17 -10.63
CA ALA A 21 34.57 -24.09 -9.80
C ALA A 21 34.26 -22.89 -10.70
N ARG A 22 32.97 -22.56 -10.87
CA ARG A 22 32.58 -21.26 -11.41
C ARG A 22 32.80 -20.22 -10.32
N THR A 23 33.90 -19.50 -10.45
CA THR A 23 34.10 -18.18 -9.87
C THR A 23 32.91 -17.31 -10.23
N THR A 24 32.18 -16.84 -9.21
CA THR A 24 31.15 -15.81 -9.34
C THR A 24 31.80 -14.53 -9.84
N GLN A 25 31.71 -14.31 -11.15
CA GLN A 25 32.05 -13.04 -11.78
C GLN A 25 31.08 -12.00 -11.22
N GLY A 26 31.59 -11.13 -10.35
CA GLY A 26 30.84 -10.03 -9.78
C GLY A 26 30.24 -9.18 -10.91
N ILE A 27 28.93 -8.93 -10.82
CA ILE A 27 28.24 -7.93 -11.63
C ILE A 27 28.88 -6.59 -11.28
N LYS A 28 29.82 -6.12 -12.10
CA LYS A 28 30.23 -4.72 -12.09
C LYS A 28 29.01 -3.91 -12.53
N ALA A 29 28.51 -3.06 -11.64
CA ALA A 29 27.49 -2.09 -11.97
C ALA A 29 27.98 -1.25 -13.17
N ASP A 30 27.29 -1.37 -14.31
CA ASP A 30 27.48 -0.46 -15.43
C ASP A 30 27.05 0.94 -14.99
N ILE A 31 28.01 1.84 -14.82
CA ILE A 31 27.77 3.26 -14.52
C ILE A 31 27.33 3.93 -15.82
N SER A 32 26.18 3.50 -16.34
CA SER A 32 25.50 4.15 -17.45
C SER A 32 25.11 5.58 -17.04
N ARG A 33 25.28 6.55 -17.95
CA ARG A 33 24.86 7.94 -17.72
C ARG A 33 23.40 7.95 -17.24
N PRO A 34 23.02 8.77 -16.24
CA PRO A 34 21.65 8.81 -15.75
C PRO A 34 20.69 9.07 -16.91
N THR A 35 19.71 8.18 -17.10
CA THR A 35 18.72 8.30 -18.16
C THR A 35 17.94 9.59 -17.93
N ARG A 36 17.99 10.53 -18.88
CA ARG A 36 17.26 11.80 -18.80
C ARG A 36 15.97 11.72 -19.59
N VAL A 37 14.85 12.06 -18.96
CA VAL A 37 13.53 12.02 -19.60
C VAL A 37 12.77 13.30 -19.30
N ARG A 38 12.18 13.92 -20.33
CA ARG A 38 11.30 15.08 -20.17
C ARG A 38 9.85 14.64 -19.96
N ARG A 39 9.24 15.03 -18.83
CA ARG A 39 7.82 14.80 -18.50
C ARG A 39 7.28 15.99 -17.72
N TYR A 40 5.98 16.29 -17.82
CA TYR A 40 5.34 17.37 -17.05
C TYR A 40 6.10 18.72 -17.11
N GLY A 41 6.67 19.06 -18.27
CA GLY A 41 7.47 20.28 -18.45
C GLY A 41 8.85 20.27 -17.78
N THR A 42 9.27 19.18 -17.13
CA THR A 42 10.51 19.06 -16.34
C THR A 42 11.41 17.96 -16.90
N GLU A 43 12.73 18.15 -16.79
CA GLU A 43 13.73 17.11 -17.09
C GLU A 43 14.04 16.31 -15.82
N PHE A 44 13.91 14.99 -15.92
CA PHE A 44 14.15 14.05 -14.82
C PHE A 44 15.35 13.18 -15.10
N GLN A 45 16.13 12.92 -14.06
CA GLN A 45 17.01 11.76 -13.97
C GLN A 45 16.23 10.57 -13.39
N ILE A 46 16.67 9.36 -13.72
CA ILE A 46 16.05 8.12 -13.24
C ILE A 46 17.03 7.37 -12.35
N ARG A 47 16.60 7.04 -11.14
CA ARG A 47 17.25 6.08 -10.25
C ARG A 47 16.37 4.84 -10.12
N ARG A 48 16.96 3.67 -10.32
CA ARG A 48 16.25 2.39 -10.25
C ARG A 48 16.54 1.67 -8.95
N THR A 49 15.52 1.05 -8.39
CA THR A 49 15.62 0.11 -7.26
C THR A 49 15.11 -1.26 -7.72
N ARG A 50 14.96 -2.23 -6.81
CA ARG A 50 14.41 -3.56 -7.15
C ARG A 50 12.97 -3.47 -7.67
N TYR A 51 12.16 -2.57 -7.11
CA TYR A 51 10.72 -2.49 -7.41
C TYR A 51 10.29 -1.16 -8.03
N PHE A 52 11.16 -0.16 -8.10
CA PHE A 52 10.80 1.20 -8.51
C PHE A 52 11.74 1.86 -9.51
N GLU A 53 11.18 2.75 -10.31
CA GLU A 53 11.89 3.79 -11.05
C GLU A 53 11.55 5.16 -10.44
N ILE A 54 12.54 5.83 -9.86
CA ILE A 54 12.42 7.13 -9.21
C ILE A 54 12.88 8.21 -10.20
N TYR A 55 11.95 9.07 -10.60
CA TYR A 55 12.15 10.20 -11.51
C TYR A 55 12.29 11.47 -10.66
N PHE A 56 13.43 12.14 -10.73
CA PHE A 56 13.72 13.34 -9.92
C PHE A 56 14.55 14.36 -10.71
N SER A 57 14.46 15.65 -10.37
CA SER A 57 15.38 16.65 -10.92
C SER A 57 16.68 16.67 -10.11
N PRO A 58 17.83 17.12 -10.66
CA PRO A 58 19.10 17.16 -9.93
C PRO A 58 19.01 17.84 -8.55
N LYS A 59 18.10 18.81 -8.37
CA LYS A 59 17.88 19.52 -7.10
C LYS A 59 17.24 18.65 -6.00
N GLN A 60 16.68 17.50 -6.35
CA GLN A 60 16.07 16.54 -5.43
C GLN A 60 16.91 15.27 -5.26
N GLU A 61 18.17 15.25 -5.71
CA GLU A 61 19.06 14.08 -5.66
C GLU A 61 19.17 13.48 -4.25
N GLU A 62 19.31 14.31 -3.22
CA GLU A 62 19.39 13.84 -1.82
C GLU A 62 18.11 13.12 -1.39
N ILE A 63 16.94 13.69 -1.69
CA ILE A 63 15.65 13.05 -1.39
C ILE A 63 15.45 11.78 -2.23
N ALA A 64 15.88 11.78 -3.49
CA ALA A 64 15.82 10.60 -4.35
C ALA A 64 16.70 9.46 -3.83
N ALA A 65 17.87 9.77 -3.27
CA ALA A 65 18.72 8.81 -2.59
C ALA A 65 18.01 8.22 -1.36
N LYS A 66 17.49 9.08 -0.48
CA LYS A 66 16.73 8.64 0.70
C LYS A 66 15.54 7.74 0.35
N VAL A 67 14.77 8.11 -0.69
CA VAL A 67 13.65 7.29 -1.18
C VAL A 67 14.15 5.93 -1.65
N ALA A 68 15.24 5.88 -2.41
CA ALA A 68 15.80 4.63 -2.93
C ALA A 68 16.26 3.68 -1.80
N ASP A 69 16.81 4.23 -0.73
CA ASP A 69 17.28 3.45 0.42
C ASP A 69 16.13 2.84 1.24
N GLU A 70 14.96 3.49 1.26
CA GLU A 70 13.83 3.10 2.13
C GLU A 70 12.74 2.29 1.38
N VAL A 71 12.47 2.61 0.12
CA VAL A 71 11.21 2.21 -0.55
C VAL A 71 11.08 0.70 -0.78
N ASP A 72 12.18 0.01 -1.10
CA ASP A 72 12.14 -1.44 -1.33
C ASP A 72 11.79 -2.19 -0.05
N GLY A 73 12.31 -1.75 1.10
CA GLY A 73 11.97 -2.33 2.41
C GLY A 73 10.52 -2.08 2.81
N ILE A 74 10.00 -0.88 2.50
CA ILE A 74 8.57 -0.55 2.71
C ILE A 74 7.69 -1.45 1.85
N TYR A 75 8.03 -1.62 0.57
CA TYR A 75 7.32 -2.53 -0.33
C TYR A 75 7.32 -3.97 0.20
N GLU A 76 8.46 -4.49 0.63
CA GLU A 76 8.58 -5.87 1.11
C GLU A 76 7.79 -6.10 2.41
N ARG A 77 7.76 -5.11 3.31
CA ARG A 77 6.92 -5.16 4.51
C ARG A 77 5.44 -5.19 4.16
N LEU A 78 4.99 -4.29 3.28
CA LEU A 78 3.59 -4.22 2.85
C LEU A 78 3.16 -5.46 2.06
N SER A 79 3.99 -5.94 1.15
CA SER A 79 3.79 -7.16 0.37
C SER A 79 3.56 -8.39 1.26
N ARG A 80 4.41 -8.56 2.29
CA ARG A 80 4.26 -9.63 3.29
C ARG A 80 2.98 -9.47 4.10
N TRP A 81 2.69 -8.27 4.59
CA TRP A 81 1.50 -8.01 5.43
C TRP A 81 0.20 -8.23 4.64
N MET A 82 0.13 -7.72 3.41
CA MET A 82 -1.03 -7.83 2.51
C MET A 82 -1.14 -9.21 1.84
N LYS A 83 -0.10 -10.04 1.90
CA LYS A 83 0.03 -11.29 1.11
C LYS A 83 -0.29 -11.05 -0.37
N CYS A 84 0.33 -10.04 -0.96
CA CYS A 84 0.06 -9.58 -2.32
C CYS A 84 1.31 -8.97 -2.95
N GLN A 85 1.54 -9.22 -4.24
CA GLN A 85 2.65 -8.62 -5.01
C GLN A 85 2.12 -7.68 -6.10
N LEU A 86 2.85 -6.59 -6.32
CA LEU A 86 2.56 -5.65 -7.39
C LEU A 86 3.33 -6.02 -8.67
N ILE A 87 2.90 -5.48 -9.82
CA ILE A 87 3.58 -5.66 -11.11
C ILE A 87 4.62 -4.55 -11.27
N THR A 88 5.90 -4.86 -11.08
CA THR A 88 7.00 -3.89 -11.01
C THR A 88 7.73 -3.73 -12.37
N PRO A 89 8.47 -2.62 -12.60
CA PRO A 89 8.71 -1.51 -11.67
C PRO A 89 7.59 -0.46 -11.65
N TYR A 90 7.31 0.06 -10.45
CA TYR A 90 6.41 1.21 -10.25
C TYR A 90 7.17 2.52 -10.40
N LYS A 91 6.48 3.57 -10.87
CA LYS A 91 7.10 4.89 -11.10
C LYS A 91 6.81 5.82 -9.95
N ILE A 92 7.85 6.47 -9.44
CA ILE A 92 7.77 7.55 -8.44
C ILE A 92 8.30 8.81 -9.09
N PHE A 93 7.47 9.86 -9.17
CA PHE A 93 7.91 11.20 -9.58
C PHE A 93 8.10 12.06 -8.33
N LEU A 94 9.35 12.44 -8.06
CA LEU A 94 9.70 13.42 -7.04
C LEU A 94 9.63 14.81 -7.64
N LEU A 95 8.58 15.54 -7.26
CA LEU A 95 8.35 16.92 -7.66
C LEU A 95 8.72 17.87 -6.50
N PRO A 96 9.12 19.12 -6.76
CA PRO A 96 9.61 20.00 -5.70
C PRO A 96 8.59 20.26 -4.57
N ASP A 97 7.32 20.41 -4.94
CA ASP A 97 6.25 20.84 -4.06
C ASP A 97 4.87 20.34 -4.54
N LYS A 98 3.85 20.57 -3.70
CA LYS A 98 2.46 20.19 -3.98
C LYS A 98 1.89 20.89 -5.21
N ARG A 99 2.27 22.14 -5.47
CA ARG A 99 1.82 22.89 -6.65
C ARG A 99 2.31 22.24 -7.94
N SER A 100 3.51 21.66 -7.91
CA SER A 100 4.08 20.92 -9.03
C SER A 100 3.37 19.59 -9.25
N ILE A 101 2.98 18.88 -8.19
CA ILE A 101 2.10 17.70 -8.30
C ILE A 101 0.79 18.08 -8.96
N TYR A 102 0.09 19.10 -8.45
CA TYR A 102 -1.19 19.53 -8.99
C TYR A 102 -1.09 19.87 -10.49
N ARG A 103 -0.04 20.56 -10.92
CA ARG A 103 0.20 20.85 -12.35
C ARG A 103 0.44 19.59 -13.19
N ALA A 104 0.99 18.53 -12.61
CA ALA A 104 1.27 17.27 -13.29
C ALA A 104 0.06 16.33 -13.35
N THR A 105 -0.79 16.34 -12.31
CA THR A 105 -1.86 15.33 -12.12
C THR A 105 -3.27 15.91 -12.24
N GLY A 106 -3.45 17.20 -11.99
CA GLY A 106 -4.77 17.82 -11.77
C GLY A 106 -5.43 17.43 -10.45
N GLU A 107 -4.76 16.65 -9.59
CA GLU A 107 -5.30 16.17 -8.32
C GLU A 107 -4.82 17.03 -7.16
N MET A 108 -5.77 17.45 -6.32
CA MET A 108 -5.54 18.22 -5.09
C MET A 108 -5.73 17.36 -3.83
N ARG A 109 -5.67 16.03 -3.97
CA ARG A 109 -5.78 15.10 -2.83
C ARG A 109 -4.50 15.21 -2.02
N ASP A 110 -4.54 16.03 -0.97
CA ASP A 110 -3.37 16.42 -0.20
C ASP A 110 -3.32 15.64 1.12
N ILE A 111 -2.63 14.50 1.11
CA ILE A 111 -2.16 13.85 2.33
C ILE A 111 -0.64 13.87 2.27
N GLY A 112 -0.01 14.68 3.13
CA GLY A 112 1.44 14.73 3.28
C GLY A 112 2.23 15.10 2.01
N GLY A 113 1.57 15.62 0.97
CA GLY A 113 2.19 16.00 -0.29
C GLY A 113 2.43 14.85 -1.27
N ALA A 114 1.61 13.81 -1.31
CA ALA A 114 1.67 12.79 -2.35
C ALA A 114 0.31 12.45 -2.97
N VAL A 115 0.34 11.90 -4.18
CA VAL A 115 -0.83 11.42 -4.93
C VAL A 115 -0.47 10.16 -5.70
N THR A 116 -1.35 9.16 -5.64
CA THR A 116 -1.29 7.96 -6.49
C THR A 116 -2.31 8.04 -7.63
N SER A 117 -1.83 8.01 -8.87
CA SER A 117 -2.72 7.98 -10.04
C SER A 117 -3.46 6.63 -10.17
N LYS A 118 -4.55 6.63 -10.93
CA LYS A 118 -5.27 5.40 -11.33
C LYS A 118 -4.40 4.37 -12.06
N LYS A 119 -3.23 4.75 -12.59
CA LYS A 119 -2.29 3.80 -13.25
C LYS A 119 -1.22 3.27 -12.29
N GLY A 120 -1.23 3.67 -11.03
CA GLY A 120 -0.26 3.26 -10.02
C GLY A 120 1.01 4.13 -9.99
N THR A 121 1.14 5.15 -10.82
CA THR A 121 2.24 6.12 -10.70
C THR A 121 2.08 6.94 -9.43
N LEU A 122 3.13 7.00 -8.61
CA LEU A 122 3.21 7.85 -7.41
C LEU A 122 3.82 9.21 -7.78
N PHE A 123 3.25 10.26 -7.23
CA PHE A 123 3.78 11.62 -7.28
C PHE A 123 3.99 12.08 -5.85
N ILE A 124 5.21 12.50 -5.51
CA ILE A 124 5.57 12.85 -4.14
C ILE A 124 6.27 14.21 -4.15
N ALA A 125 5.87 15.09 -3.24
CA ALA A 125 6.46 16.40 -3.06
C ALA A 125 7.70 16.22 -2.20
N ALA A 126 8.87 16.34 -2.82
CA ALA A 126 10.16 16.08 -2.20
C ALA A 126 10.35 16.87 -0.89
N ARG A 127 9.86 18.12 -0.83
CA ARG A 127 9.90 18.97 0.37
C ARG A 127 9.21 18.36 1.60
N TYR A 128 8.21 17.52 1.40
CA TYR A 128 7.41 16.92 2.47
C TYR A 128 7.68 15.42 2.64
N TYR A 129 8.71 14.90 1.96
CA TYR A 129 9.00 13.48 1.95
C TYR A 129 9.29 12.94 3.37
N ASN A 130 8.62 11.84 3.69
CA ASN A 130 8.98 10.94 4.77
C ASN A 130 8.45 9.54 4.46
N SER A 131 8.95 8.53 5.17
CA SER A 131 8.58 7.13 4.96
C SER A 131 7.09 6.84 5.21
N ARG A 132 6.40 7.61 6.08
CA ARG A 132 4.95 7.48 6.29
C ARG A 132 4.19 7.82 5.02
N VAL A 133 4.52 8.94 4.36
CA VAL A 133 3.82 9.41 3.15
C VAL A 133 3.90 8.37 2.02
N ILE A 134 5.10 7.84 1.74
CA ILE A 134 5.24 6.82 0.70
C ILE A 134 4.58 5.48 1.11
N THR A 135 4.61 5.13 2.40
CA THR A 135 3.89 3.94 2.90
C THR A 135 2.38 4.10 2.69
N HIS A 136 1.82 5.28 3.01
CA HIS A 136 0.40 5.62 2.82
C HIS A 136 -0.02 5.41 1.36
N GLU A 137 0.71 6.03 0.43
CA GLU A 137 0.42 5.90 -1.00
C GLU A 137 0.54 4.48 -1.53
N LEU A 138 1.56 3.73 -1.09
CA LEU A 138 1.72 2.33 -1.48
C LEU A 138 0.55 1.46 -1.02
N VAL A 139 -0.02 1.74 0.17
CA VAL A 139 -1.18 0.99 0.67
C VAL A 139 -2.37 1.09 -0.29
N HIS A 140 -2.65 2.27 -0.85
CA HIS A 140 -3.71 2.42 -1.86
C HIS A 140 -3.46 1.53 -3.09
N ILE A 141 -2.21 1.44 -3.55
CA ILE A 141 -1.83 0.59 -4.69
C ILE A 141 -2.03 -0.90 -4.35
N PHE A 142 -1.57 -1.32 -3.17
CA PHE A 142 -1.75 -2.70 -2.70
C PHE A 142 -3.22 -3.06 -2.55
N LEU A 143 -4.05 -2.20 -1.97
CA LEU A 143 -5.49 -2.43 -1.83
C LEU A 143 -6.16 -2.56 -3.20
N ARG A 144 -5.87 -1.65 -4.13
CA ARG A 144 -6.42 -1.72 -5.49
C ARG A 144 -6.02 -3.01 -6.21
N ARG A 145 -4.76 -3.45 -6.04
CA ARG A 145 -4.25 -4.71 -6.60
C ARG A 145 -4.93 -5.92 -5.96
N LYS A 146 -4.99 -5.96 -4.63
CA LYS A 146 -5.57 -7.03 -3.80
C LYS A 146 -7.05 -7.22 -4.13
N PHE A 147 -7.78 -6.13 -4.34
CA PHE A 147 -9.22 -6.16 -4.63
C PHE A 147 -9.57 -6.16 -6.11
N HIS A 148 -8.59 -6.37 -7.00
CA HIS A 148 -8.80 -6.45 -8.44
C HIS A 148 -9.59 -5.26 -9.03
N GLY A 149 -9.41 -4.06 -8.46
CA GLY A 149 -10.12 -2.85 -8.89
C GLY A 149 -11.59 -2.74 -8.45
N LYS A 150 -12.09 -3.64 -7.59
CA LYS A 150 -13.40 -3.49 -6.94
C LYS A 150 -13.47 -2.16 -6.18
N HIS A 151 -14.69 -1.65 -6.01
CA HIS A 151 -14.93 -0.46 -5.19
C HIS A 151 -14.44 -0.69 -3.76
N ILE A 152 -13.72 0.28 -3.21
CA ILE A 152 -13.25 0.28 -1.83
C ILE A 152 -13.91 1.48 -1.14
N PRO A 153 -14.64 1.29 -0.03
CA PRO A 153 -15.13 2.41 0.76
C PRO A 153 -14.01 3.39 1.09
N ILE A 154 -14.26 4.69 0.90
CA ILE A 154 -13.22 5.71 1.07
C ILE A 154 -12.64 5.68 2.48
N TRP A 155 -13.49 5.60 3.51
CA TRP A 155 -13.05 5.50 4.90
C TRP A 155 -12.12 4.31 5.14
N PHE A 156 -12.35 3.17 4.48
CA PHE A 156 -11.53 1.99 4.67
C PHE A 156 -10.21 2.14 3.91
N ASN A 157 -10.25 2.68 2.70
CA ASN A 157 -9.05 2.92 1.90
C ASN A 157 -8.09 3.90 2.59
N GLU A 158 -8.59 5.03 3.09
CA GLU A 158 -7.80 6.01 3.85
C GLU A 158 -7.41 5.48 5.23
N GLY A 159 -8.34 4.83 5.94
CA GLY A 159 -8.08 4.27 7.26
C GLY A 159 -6.98 3.21 7.26
N MET A 160 -6.95 2.35 6.24
CA MET A 160 -5.89 1.35 6.06
C MET A 160 -4.54 2.00 5.76
N ALA A 161 -4.53 3.06 4.96
CA ALA A 161 -3.33 3.80 4.61
C ALA A 161 -2.73 4.53 5.82
N GLU A 162 -3.58 5.16 6.65
CA GLU A 162 -3.17 5.75 7.93
C GLU A 162 -2.72 4.68 8.94
N TYR A 163 -3.46 3.57 9.05
CA TYR A 163 -3.14 2.46 9.96
C TYR A 163 -1.77 1.85 9.67
N LEU A 164 -1.50 1.47 8.42
CA LEU A 164 -0.24 0.79 8.05
C LEU A 164 0.96 1.73 7.90
N SER A 165 0.72 3.04 7.74
CA SER A 165 1.79 4.04 7.72
C SER A 165 2.17 4.53 9.12
N HIS A 166 1.30 4.35 10.13
CA HIS A 166 1.58 4.75 11.51
C HIS A 166 2.35 3.67 12.28
N PRO A 167 3.40 4.03 13.04
CA PRO A 167 4.07 3.08 13.93
C PRO A 167 3.18 2.76 15.13
N ASN A 168 2.90 1.47 15.38
CA ASN A 168 2.08 1.02 16.51
C ASN A 168 0.67 1.68 16.56
N PRO A 169 -0.14 1.54 15.48
CA PRO A 169 -1.41 2.25 15.34
C PRO A 169 -2.44 1.89 16.42
N THR A 170 -2.30 0.73 17.06
CA THR A 170 -3.20 0.23 18.10
C THR A 170 -2.72 0.51 19.52
N SER A 171 -1.66 1.31 19.70
CA SER A 171 -1.18 1.67 21.03
C SER A 171 -2.19 2.56 21.77
N ASP A 172 -2.25 2.43 23.10
CA ASP A 172 -3.19 3.21 23.90
C ASP A 172 -2.91 4.73 23.79
N TYR A 173 -1.66 5.13 23.54
CA TYR A 173 -1.29 6.51 23.24
C TYR A 173 -1.98 7.03 21.97
N VAL A 174 -1.91 6.29 20.86
CA VAL A 174 -2.54 6.69 19.58
C VAL A 174 -4.06 6.74 19.71
N ILE A 175 -4.64 5.74 20.39
CA ILE A 175 -6.09 5.70 20.65
C ILE A 175 -6.52 6.89 21.52
N GLY A 176 -5.78 7.21 22.58
CA GLY A 176 -6.03 8.37 23.44
C GLY A 176 -5.96 9.67 22.66
N PHE A 177 -4.88 9.88 21.90
CA PHE A 177 -4.72 11.05 21.03
C PHE A 177 -5.88 11.21 20.05
N LEU A 178 -6.29 10.11 19.40
CA LEU A 178 -7.39 10.12 18.44
C LEU A 178 -8.72 10.50 19.12
N ARG A 179 -9.02 9.92 20.27
CA ARG A 179 -10.22 10.25 21.07
C ARG A 179 -10.22 11.71 21.51
N ASP A 180 -9.09 12.22 21.98
CA ASP A 180 -8.96 13.62 22.39
C ASP A 180 -9.20 14.58 21.22
N LYS A 181 -8.69 14.25 20.03
CA LYS A 181 -8.89 15.05 18.82
C LYS A 181 -10.32 14.99 18.28
N LEU A 182 -11.03 13.90 18.51
CA LEU A 182 -12.44 13.74 18.13
C LEU A 182 -13.41 14.22 19.22
N ARG A 183 -12.93 14.56 20.42
CA ARG A 183 -13.78 14.98 21.53
C ARG A 183 -14.55 16.25 21.18
N GLY A 184 -15.88 16.21 21.35
CA GLY A 184 -16.77 17.32 21.03
C GLY A 184 -17.03 17.52 19.53
N LYS A 185 -16.38 16.74 18.66
CA LYS A 185 -16.63 16.77 17.21
C LYS A 185 -17.83 15.90 16.85
N ARG A 186 -18.53 16.28 15.77
CA ARG A 186 -19.58 15.43 15.19
C ARG A 186 -18.91 14.28 14.46
N LEU A 187 -19.21 13.04 14.88
CA LEU A 187 -18.80 11.86 14.15
C LEU A 187 -19.69 11.60 12.94
N TYR A 188 -19.12 11.05 11.88
CA TYR A 188 -19.81 10.72 10.64
C TYR A 188 -20.07 9.21 10.55
N SER A 189 -21.19 8.82 9.96
CA SER A 189 -21.39 7.43 9.54
C SER A 189 -20.37 7.05 8.45
N TRP A 190 -20.02 5.76 8.35
CA TRP A 190 -19.18 5.23 7.27
C TRP A 190 -19.77 5.56 5.90
N ARG A 191 -21.10 5.59 5.76
CA ARG A 191 -21.78 6.05 4.54
C ARG A 191 -21.55 7.52 4.23
N GLU A 192 -21.51 8.38 5.25
CA GLU A 192 -21.14 9.79 5.05
C GLU A 192 -19.67 9.92 4.63
N LEU A 193 -18.77 9.13 5.24
CA LEU A 193 -17.34 9.12 4.93
C LEU A 193 -17.01 8.62 3.52
N GLU A 194 -17.94 7.96 2.82
CA GLU A 194 -17.80 7.62 1.39
C GLU A 194 -18.06 8.80 0.44
N ARG A 195 -18.48 9.96 0.95
CA ARG A 195 -18.83 11.14 0.14
C ARG A 195 -17.74 12.20 0.17
N ASN A 196 -18.02 13.32 -0.49
CA ASN A 196 -17.17 14.52 -0.48
C ASN A 196 -17.02 15.18 0.91
N ILE A 197 -17.51 14.57 1.99
CA ILE A 197 -17.37 15.11 3.34
C ILE A 197 -15.91 15.17 3.78
N MET A 198 -15.07 14.24 3.30
CA MET A 198 -13.63 14.27 3.56
C MET A 198 -12.94 15.52 3.01
N LEU A 199 -13.53 16.17 1.99
CA LEU A 199 -13.02 17.45 1.49
C LEU A 199 -13.47 18.64 2.34
N ARG A 200 -14.59 18.52 3.06
CA ARG A 200 -15.18 19.59 3.88
C ARG A 200 -14.64 19.59 5.31
N ASP A 201 -14.40 18.40 5.86
CA ASP A 201 -13.88 18.20 7.22
C ASP A 201 -12.77 17.13 7.22
N PRO A 202 -11.64 17.40 6.55
CA PRO A 202 -10.57 16.41 6.41
C PRO A 202 -10.00 15.97 7.76
N GLU A 203 -9.74 16.92 8.68
CA GLU A 203 -9.12 16.58 9.97
C GLU A 203 -9.92 15.52 10.74
N THR A 204 -11.24 15.69 10.83
CA THR A 204 -12.10 14.77 11.57
C THR A 204 -12.29 13.45 10.82
N THR A 205 -12.52 13.52 9.52
CA THR A 205 -12.86 12.35 8.72
C THR A 205 -11.68 11.39 8.49
N TYR A 206 -10.45 11.89 8.38
CA TYR A 206 -9.25 11.02 8.34
C TYR A 206 -8.99 10.35 9.68
N LEU A 207 -9.17 11.08 10.80
CA LEU A 207 -9.05 10.49 12.14
C LEU A 207 -10.14 9.42 12.39
N GLU A 208 -11.36 9.64 11.92
CA GLU A 208 -12.43 8.63 11.99
C GLU A 208 -12.15 7.41 11.11
N ALA A 209 -11.64 7.61 9.89
CA ALA A 209 -11.23 6.54 9.00
C ALA A 209 -10.12 5.66 9.64
N MET A 210 -9.05 6.29 10.13
CA MET A 210 -7.97 5.61 10.87
C MET A 210 -8.51 4.91 12.12
N GLY A 211 -9.32 5.61 12.91
CA GLY A 211 -9.94 5.10 14.12
C GLY A 211 -10.86 3.91 13.87
N SER A 212 -11.54 3.86 12.73
CA SER A 212 -12.38 2.74 12.33
C SER A 212 -11.56 1.47 12.06
N VAL A 213 -10.42 1.59 11.38
CA VAL A 213 -9.52 0.45 11.15
C VAL A 213 -8.83 0.02 12.46
N ILE A 214 -8.43 0.98 13.30
CA ILE A 214 -7.90 0.69 14.65
C ILE A 214 -8.95 -0.06 15.47
N PHE A 215 -10.21 0.37 15.48
CA PHE A 215 -11.28 -0.32 16.18
C PHE A 215 -11.39 -1.79 15.74
N LEU A 216 -11.45 -2.04 14.43
CA LEU A 216 -11.56 -3.39 13.89
C LEU A 216 -10.37 -4.26 14.32
N SER A 217 -9.14 -3.75 14.19
CA SER A 217 -7.92 -4.45 14.58
C SER A 217 -7.82 -4.66 16.09
N ARG A 218 -8.10 -3.64 16.90
CA ARG A 218 -7.96 -3.66 18.35
C ARG A 218 -9.02 -4.52 19.04
N ARG A 219 -10.26 -4.53 18.51
CA ARG A 219 -11.37 -5.29 19.09
C ARG A 219 -11.38 -6.76 18.67
N PHE A 220 -11.08 -7.04 17.41
CA PHE A 220 -11.24 -8.38 16.84
C PHE A 220 -9.91 -9.05 16.46
N GLY A 221 -8.79 -8.33 16.61
CA GLY A 221 -7.45 -8.77 16.24
C GLY A 221 -7.09 -8.43 14.79
N GLU A 222 -5.81 -8.17 14.54
CA GLU A 222 -5.30 -7.85 13.20
C GLU A 222 -5.55 -8.98 12.18
N GLU A 223 -5.58 -10.24 12.62
CA GLU A 223 -5.84 -11.38 11.74
C GLU A 223 -7.27 -11.34 11.15
N LYS A 224 -8.25 -10.80 11.87
CA LYS A 224 -9.60 -10.58 11.32
C LYS A 224 -9.61 -9.51 10.23
N LEU A 225 -8.79 -8.47 10.39
CA LEU A 225 -8.58 -7.47 9.34
C LEU A 225 -7.94 -8.10 8.09
N LYS A 226 -6.95 -8.98 8.24
CA LYS A 226 -6.37 -9.73 7.12
C LYS A 226 -7.36 -10.69 6.46
N GLN A 227 -8.22 -11.36 7.24
CA GLN A 227 -9.31 -12.20 6.73
C GLN A 227 -10.31 -11.39 5.89
N LEU A 228 -10.64 -10.16 6.30
CA LEU A 228 -11.47 -9.25 5.50
C LEU A 228 -10.82 -8.94 4.15
N LEU A 229 -9.53 -8.61 4.14
CA LEU A 229 -8.80 -8.33 2.89
C LEU A 229 -8.75 -9.55 1.97
N GLU A 230 -8.60 -10.75 2.53
CA GLU A 230 -8.57 -11.98 1.77
C GLU A 230 -9.95 -12.30 1.18
N LEU A 231 -11.00 -12.29 2.00
CA LEU A 231 -12.37 -12.59 1.56
C LEU A 231 -12.82 -11.62 0.46
N TYR A 232 -12.67 -10.31 0.66
CA TYR A 232 -13.11 -9.32 -0.32
C TYR A 232 -12.22 -9.31 -1.58
N GLY A 233 -10.94 -9.67 -1.44
CA GLY A 233 -9.98 -9.77 -2.54
C GLY A 233 -10.21 -10.95 -3.48
N ARG A 234 -10.92 -11.99 -3.03
CA ARG A 234 -11.27 -13.14 -3.87
C ARG A 234 -12.00 -12.74 -5.15
N ARG A 235 -11.63 -13.31 -6.29
CA ARG A 235 -12.25 -13.00 -7.60
C ARG A 235 -13.71 -13.43 -7.70
N ASP A 236 -14.07 -14.49 -7.00
CA ASP A 236 -15.42 -15.06 -6.95
C ASP A 236 -16.32 -14.42 -5.87
N TYR A 237 -15.79 -13.47 -5.10
CA TYR A 237 -16.60 -12.71 -4.14
C TYR A 237 -17.26 -11.50 -4.82
N ASP A 238 -18.55 -11.55 -5.09
CA ASP A 238 -19.31 -10.55 -5.86
C ASP A 238 -20.19 -9.63 -5.00
N ARG A 239 -20.26 -9.88 -3.70
CA ARG A 239 -21.04 -9.09 -2.74
C ARG A 239 -20.35 -7.75 -2.39
N PRO A 240 -21.10 -6.73 -1.94
CA PRO A 240 -20.52 -5.45 -1.54
C PRO A 240 -19.59 -5.58 -0.31
N PHE A 241 -18.71 -4.59 -0.11
CA PHE A 241 -17.77 -4.57 1.02
C PHE A 241 -18.46 -4.69 2.39
N SER A 242 -19.65 -4.09 2.54
CA SER A 242 -20.47 -4.20 3.75
C SER A 242 -20.84 -5.63 4.09
N ALA A 243 -21.10 -6.48 3.09
CA ALA A 243 -21.33 -7.90 3.30
C ALA A 243 -20.06 -8.62 3.78
N ALA A 244 -18.88 -8.26 3.25
CA ALA A 244 -17.62 -8.88 3.67
C ALA A 244 -17.28 -8.53 5.13
N LEU A 245 -17.59 -7.30 5.57
CA LEU A 245 -17.53 -6.93 6.98
C LEU A 245 -18.43 -7.84 7.83
N SER A 246 -19.70 -7.97 7.45
CA SER A 246 -20.64 -8.79 8.22
C SER A 246 -20.25 -10.28 8.26
N ASP A 247 -19.77 -10.82 7.14
CA ASP A 247 -19.32 -12.22 7.05
C ASP A 247 -18.11 -12.50 7.97
N VAL A 248 -17.15 -11.56 8.05
CA VAL A 248 -15.89 -11.77 8.81
C VAL A 248 -16.03 -11.48 10.30
N TYR A 249 -16.78 -10.43 10.65
CA TYR A 249 -16.94 -9.98 12.03
C TYR A 249 -18.21 -10.52 12.70
N HIS A 250 -19.06 -11.24 11.96
CA HIS A 250 -20.31 -11.83 12.45
C HIS A 250 -21.23 -10.81 13.14
N MET A 251 -21.27 -9.60 12.61
CA MET A 251 -22.07 -8.48 13.08
C MET A 251 -22.70 -7.76 11.90
N SER A 252 -23.89 -7.20 12.08
CA SER A 252 -24.47 -6.35 11.04
C SER A 252 -23.59 -5.12 10.79
N TYR A 253 -23.62 -4.57 9.57
CA TYR A 253 -22.89 -3.35 9.24
C TYR A 253 -23.21 -2.19 10.20
N SER A 254 -24.49 -2.03 10.56
CA SER A 254 -24.94 -1.00 11.51
C SER A 254 -24.43 -1.24 12.93
N ASP A 255 -24.37 -2.49 13.40
CA ASP A 255 -23.87 -2.79 14.74
C ASP A 255 -22.37 -2.56 14.84
N LEU A 256 -21.61 -2.90 13.79
CA LEU A 256 -20.18 -2.61 13.70
C LEU A 256 -19.92 -1.11 13.69
N GLU A 257 -20.65 -0.36 12.88
CA GLU A 257 -20.53 1.10 12.81
C GLU A 257 -20.85 1.73 14.17
N LYS A 258 -21.94 1.30 14.81
CA LYS A 258 -22.31 1.78 16.15
C LYS A 258 -21.22 1.46 17.18
N ALA A 259 -20.72 0.23 17.21
CA ALA A 259 -19.66 -0.17 18.13
C ALA A 259 -18.35 0.60 17.88
N CYS A 260 -18.05 0.91 16.62
CA CYS A 260 -16.94 1.78 16.25
C CYS A 260 -17.15 3.20 16.79
N MET A 261 -18.32 3.80 16.59
CA MET A 261 -18.63 5.13 17.12
C MET A 261 -18.54 5.18 18.65
N ASP A 262 -19.00 4.14 19.34
CA ASP A 262 -18.88 4.02 20.79
C ASP A 262 -17.40 3.94 21.21
N PHE A 263 -16.58 3.14 20.51
CA PHE A 263 -15.13 3.08 20.71
C PHE A 263 -14.43 4.43 20.52
N LEU A 264 -14.76 5.18 19.46
CA LEU A 264 -14.18 6.50 19.17
C LEU A 264 -14.60 7.56 20.20
N ARG A 265 -15.75 7.40 20.83
CA ARG A 265 -16.21 8.25 21.94
C ARG A 265 -15.66 7.83 23.31
N GLY A 266 -14.91 6.73 23.37
CA GLY A 266 -14.44 6.14 24.62
C GLY A 266 -15.54 5.47 25.44
N LYS A 267 -16.72 5.22 24.86
CA LYS A 267 -17.82 4.52 25.55
C LYS A 267 -17.58 3.01 25.52
N GLY A 268 -17.63 2.36 26.68
CA GLY A 268 -17.64 0.89 26.80
C GLY A 268 -16.31 0.20 26.48
N TYR A 269 -15.19 0.91 26.45
CA TYR A 269 -13.85 0.32 26.29
C TYR A 269 -13.15 0.06 27.64
N GLU A 270 -13.63 0.67 28.73
CA GLU A 270 -13.17 0.38 30.08
C GLU A 270 -14.03 -0.77 30.66
N ASN A 271 -13.37 -1.86 31.06
CA ASN A 271 -13.92 -2.99 31.83
C ASN A 271 -14.81 -4.01 31.08
N ARG A 272 -14.20 -4.87 30.26
CA ARG A 272 -14.73 -6.24 30.09
C ARG A 272 -13.75 -7.39 30.28
N ASP A 273 -12.46 -7.12 30.49
CA ASP A 273 -11.47 -8.17 30.81
C ASP A 273 -10.47 -7.68 31.89
N ARG A 274 -10.99 -7.39 33.09
CA ARG A 274 -10.22 -7.46 34.34
C ARG A 274 -10.95 -8.41 35.27
#